data_AF-A0A1J5P1G4-F1
#
_entry.id   AF-A0A1J5P1G4-F1
#
_cell.length_a   1.000
_cell.length_b   1.000
_cell.length_c   1.000
_cell.angle_alpha   90.00
_cell.angle_beta   90.00
_cell.angle_gamma   90.00
#
_symmetry.space_group_name_H-M   'P 1'
#
loop_
_entity.id
_entity.type
_entity.pdbx_description
1 polymer ?
#
loop_
_entity_poly.entity_id
_entity_poly.type
_entity_poly.pdbx_seq_one_letter_code
_entity_poly.pdbx_strand_id
1 'polypeptide(L)'
;MPIAAFGGTFLMMVALGYFVNEHKEIHWFNRLECKLQACGSLRGLEIAMVLVVILGFASMLPNEDADGFMIAAIAGLLAFTVVKLLGRALDGHGAISGGLGAFLYLEVLDASFSFDGVIGAFAMTEDIFLIAIGLGIGAMFVRTMTVMLVDRGTLAEFRYLEHGAFYSILALSVIMFVQTQVEISELVTGAIGVGLIGASLWASIRYNRRMSAT
;
A
#
# COMPACT_ATOMS: atom_id res chain seq x y z
N MET A 1 -6.77 11.13 -13.47
CA MET A 1 -5.31 11.37 -13.46
C MET A 1 -4.76 11.89 -12.12
N PRO A 2 -5.28 12.97 -11.51
CA PRO A 2 -4.67 13.52 -10.28
C PRO A 2 -4.73 12.55 -9.08
N ILE A 3 -5.86 11.86 -8.89
CA ILE A 3 -6.04 10.89 -7.79
C ILE A 3 -5.02 9.74 -7.88
N ALA A 4 -4.79 9.25 -9.09
CA ALA A 4 -3.83 8.17 -9.35
C ALA A 4 -2.38 8.62 -9.05
N ALA A 5 -2.01 9.85 -9.40
CA ALA A 5 -0.70 10.42 -9.09
C ALA A 5 -0.48 10.64 -7.58
N PHE A 6 -1.49 11.16 -6.89
CA PHE A 6 -1.48 11.34 -5.44
C PHE A 6 -1.35 9.99 -4.72
N GLY A 7 -2.25 9.06 -5.01
CA GLY A 7 -2.29 7.75 -4.36
C GLY A 7 -1.08 6.88 -4.71
N GLY A 8 -0.65 6.89 -5.98
CA GLY A 8 0.56 6.21 -6.43
C GLY A 8 1.80 6.71 -5.67
N THR A 9 1.95 8.02 -5.51
CA THR A 9 3.06 8.60 -4.74
C THR A 9 3.01 8.22 -3.26
N PHE A 10 1.82 8.32 -2.64
CA PHE A 10 1.62 7.99 -1.24
C PHE A 10 1.92 6.51 -0.95
N LEU A 11 1.36 5.60 -1.74
CA LEU A 11 1.56 4.15 -1.57
C LEU A 11 3.00 3.73 -1.87
N MET A 12 3.65 4.36 -2.85
CA MET A 12 5.06 4.11 -3.16
C MET A 12 5.94 4.48 -1.95
N MET A 13 5.67 5.60 -1.27
CA MET A 13 6.36 5.99 -0.05
C MET A 13 6.13 5.00 1.10
N VAL A 14 4.90 4.50 1.27
CA VAL A 14 4.58 3.46 2.28
C VAL A 14 5.39 2.19 2.02
N ALA A 15 5.42 1.72 0.77
CA ALA A 15 6.14 0.51 0.40
C ALA A 15 7.66 0.68 0.52
N LEU A 16 8.23 1.75 -0.04
CA LEU A 16 9.67 2.02 0.02
C LEU A 16 10.15 2.22 1.46
N GLY A 17 9.36 2.91 2.30
CA GLY A 17 9.69 3.07 3.72
C GLY A 17 9.80 1.74 4.46
N TYR A 18 9.01 0.73 4.06
CA TYR A 18 9.14 -0.63 4.59
C TYR A 18 10.37 -1.38 4.05
N PHE A 19 10.69 -1.22 2.76
CA PHE A 19 11.83 -1.91 2.15
C PHE A 19 13.20 -1.30 2.51
N VAL A 20 13.25 0.00 2.80
CA VAL A 20 14.48 0.74 3.13
C VAL A 20 14.81 0.65 4.63
N ASN A 21 13.83 0.38 5.50
CA ASN A 21 14.08 0.21 6.94
C ASN A 21 14.81 -1.11 7.26
N GLU A 22 15.88 -0.98 8.04
CA GLU A 22 16.98 -1.94 8.24
C GLU A 22 16.65 -3.15 9.15
N HIS A 23 15.39 -3.34 9.57
CA HIS A 23 14.98 -4.40 10.51
C HIS A 23 14.23 -5.57 9.87
N LYS A 24 14.75 -6.13 8.77
CA LYS A 24 14.22 -7.40 8.23
C LYS A 24 15.18 -8.55 8.48
N GLU A 25 14.72 -9.54 9.25
CA GLU A 25 15.40 -10.82 9.46
C GLU A 25 15.13 -11.84 8.34
N ILE A 26 14.35 -11.49 7.29
CA ILE A 26 13.97 -12.42 6.23
C ILE A 26 13.88 -11.70 4.89
N HIS A 27 14.58 -12.24 3.90
CA HIS A 27 14.66 -11.69 2.55
C HIS A 27 13.92 -12.60 1.56
N TRP A 28 12.98 -12.06 0.78
CA TRP A 28 12.29 -12.84 -0.27
C TRP A 28 13.05 -12.79 -1.61
N PHE A 29 13.71 -11.67 -1.91
CA PHE A 29 14.54 -11.47 -3.12
C PHE A 29 15.90 -10.87 -2.75
N ASN A 30 16.89 -11.72 -2.48
CA ASN A 30 18.22 -11.34 -1.96
C ASN A 30 18.97 -10.24 -2.77
N ARG A 31 18.77 -10.13 -4.10
CA ARG A 31 19.54 -9.18 -4.94
C ARG A 31 19.02 -7.76 -4.95
N LEU A 32 17.70 -7.55 -4.85
CA LEU A 32 17.09 -6.22 -4.81
C LEU A 32 17.21 -5.65 -3.39
N GLU A 33 16.97 -6.48 -2.37
CA GLU A 33 17.02 -6.06 -0.97
C GLU A 33 18.44 -5.71 -0.49
N CYS A 34 19.49 -6.45 -0.88
CA CYS A 34 20.87 -6.10 -0.52
C CYS A 34 21.35 -4.75 -1.09
N LYS A 35 20.93 -4.39 -2.32
CA LYS A 35 21.29 -3.08 -2.92
C LYS A 35 20.53 -1.92 -2.28
N LEU A 36 19.27 -2.15 -1.87
CA LEU A 36 18.47 -1.18 -1.13
C LEU A 36 18.98 -1.00 0.30
N GLN A 37 19.38 -2.08 0.99
CA GLN A 37 19.98 -2.03 2.33
C GLN A 37 21.31 -1.28 2.36
N ALA A 38 22.20 -1.53 1.40
CA ALA A 38 23.47 -0.80 1.30
C ALA A 38 23.29 0.72 1.09
N CYS A 39 22.09 1.16 0.69
CA CYS A 39 21.75 2.55 0.45
C CYS A 39 20.87 3.16 1.57
N GLY A 40 20.40 2.34 2.53
CA GLY A 40 19.55 2.75 3.67
C GLY A 40 20.24 3.66 4.70
N SER A 41 21.56 3.83 4.62
CA SER A 41 22.33 4.74 5.48
C SER A 41 21.98 6.23 5.29
N LEU A 42 21.40 6.60 4.14
CA LEU A 42 21.03 7.99 3.83
C LEU A 42 19.55 8.23 4.16
N ARG A 43 19.29 8.89 5.31
CA ARG A 43 17.96 9.41 5.66
C ARG A 43 17.42 10.24 4.47
N GLY A 44 16.30 9.79 3.90
CA GLY A 44 15.63 10.49 2.79
C GLY A 44 15.87 9.91 1.40
N LEU A 45 16.61 8.80 1.26
CA LEU A 45 16.75 8.11 -0.03
C LEU A 45 15.39 7.65 -0.61
N GLU A 46 14.47 7.22 0.25
CA GLU A 46 13.08 6.88 -0.15
C GLU A 46 12.41 8.04 -0.92
N ILE A 47 12.55 9.28 -0.41
CA ILE A 47 11.98 10.49 -1.01
C ILE A 47 12.66 10.79 -2.35
N ALA A 48 13.99 10.66 -2.41
CA ALA A 48 14.75 10.88 -3.64
C ALA A 48 14.36 9.88 -4.74
N MET A 49 14.20 8.60 -4.39
CA MET A 49 13.73 7.57 -5.34
C MET A 49 12.34 7.90 -5.87
N VAL A 50 11.41 8.29 -4.98
CA VAL A 50 10.05 8.66 -5.39
C VAL A 50 10.04 9.89 -6.28
N LEU A 51 10.85 10.92 -5.98
CA LEU A 51 10.99 12.10 -6.84
C LEU A 51 11.49 11.74 -8.23
N VAL A 52 12.48 10.85 -8.35
CA VAL A 52 12.97 10.36 -9.65
C VAL A 52 11.86 9.64 -10.43
N VAL A 53 11.07 8.81 -9.75
CA VAL A 53 9.92 8.14 -10.38
C VAL A 53 8.88 9.16 -10.85
N ILE A 54 8.50 10.13 -10.02
CA ILE A 54 7.56 11.19 -10.38
C ILE A 54 8.06 11.96 -11.62
N LEU A 55 9.33 12.37 -11.63
CA LEU A 55 9.92 13.07 -12.77
C LEU A 55 9.94 12.20 -14.04
N GLY A 56 10.23 10.91 -13.90
CA GLY A 56 10.17 9.94 -15.00
C GLY A 56 8.77 9.87 -15.61
N PHE A 57 7.74 9.66 -14.79
CA PHE A 57 6.36 9.60 -15.27
C PHE A 57 5.85 10.95 -15.80
N ALA A 58 6.19 12.07 -15.14
CA ALA A 58 5.82 13.40 -15.60
C ALA A 58 6.41 13.72 -16.98
N SER A 59 7.63 13.26 -17.27
CA SER A 59 8.27 13.47 -18.57
C SER A 59 7.64 12.69 -19.73
N MET A 60 6.87 11.64 -19.41
CA MET A 60 6.14 10.83 -20.40
C MET A 60 4.71 11.34 -20.65
N LEU A 61 4.22 12.28 -19.83
CA LEU A 61 2.89 12.88 -19.99
C LEU A 61 2.92 14.05 -20.98
N PRO A 62 1.83 14.27 -21.75
CA PRO A 62 1.65 15.51 -22.51
C PRO A 62 1.69 16.74 -21.59
N ASN A 63 2.22 17.86 -22.10
CA ASN A 63 2.42 19.09 -21.32
C ASN A 63 1.13 19.63 -20.66
N GLU A 64 -0.05 19.30 -21.20
CA GLU A 64 -1.33 19.77 -20.69
C GLU A 64 -1.76 19.05 -19.40
N ASP A 65 -1.36 17.79 -19.20
CA ASP A 65 -1.74 16.98 -18.03
C ASP A 65 -0.64 16.92 -16.96
N ALA A 66 0.59 17.32 -17.32
CA ALA A 66 1.77 17.23 -16.47
C ALA A 66 1.66 18.11 -15.21
N ASP A 67 1.06 19.30 -15.32
CA ASP A 67 0.90 20.23 -14.18
C ASP A 67 0.00 19.64 -13.09
N GLY A 68 -1.17 19.10 -13.49
CA GLY A 68 -2.09 18.45 -12.56
C GLY A 68 -1.50 17.19 -11.93
N PHE A 69 -0.74 16.42 -12.70
CA PHE A 69 -0.02 15.25 -12.22
C PHE A 69 1.03 15.63 -11.16
N MET A 70 1.88 16.63 -11.43
CA MET A 70 2.93 17.05 -10.51
C MET A 70 2.37 17.59 -9.19
N ILE A 71 1.35 18.46 -9.25
CA ILE A 71 0.72 19.01 -8.05
C ILE A 71 0.17 17.88 -7.18
N ALA A 72 -0.53 16.92 -7.78
CA ALA A 72 -1.11 15.79 -7.06
C ALA A 72 -0.04 14.84 -6.50
N ALA A 73 1.01 14.54 -7.26
CA ALA A 73 2.12 13.70 -6.80
C ALA A 73 2.87 14.35 -5.62
N ILE A 74 3.19 15.65 -5.72
CA ILE A 74 3.82 16.41 -4.63
C ILE A 74 2.90 16.46 -3.40
N ALA A 75 1.59 16.66 -3.60
CA ALA A 75 0.62 16.63 -2.50
C ALA A 75 0.59 15.25 -1.82
N GLY A 76 0.70 14.15 -2.57
CA GLY A 76 0.78 12.79 -2.01
C GLY A 76 2.05 12.58 -1.18
N LEU A 77 3.20 13.04 -1.68
CA LEU A 77 4.48 13.01 -0.97
C LEU A 77 4.43 13.85 0.32
N LEU A 78 3.83 15.04 0.24
CA LEU A 78 3.65 15.94 1.37
C LEU A 78 2.72 15.33 2.41
N ALA A 79 1.58 14.77 2.00
CA ALA A 79 0.63 14.10 2.89
C ALA A 79 1.30 12.95 3.65
N PHE A 80 2.04 12.08 2.96
CA PHE A 80 2.82 11.02 3.60
C PHE A 80 3.81 11.58 4.63
N THR A 81 4.56 12.61 4.25
CA THR A 81 5.56 13.23 5.12
C THR A 81 4.92 13.86 6.35
N VAL A 82 3.78 14.54 6.20
CA VAL A 82 3.01 15.15 7.29
C VAL A 82 2.51 14.08 8.26
N VAL A 83 1.96 12.97 7.76
CA VAL A 83 1.48 11.88 8.63
C VAL A 83 2.65 11.22 9.37
N LYS A 84 3.79 11.00 8.70
CA LYS A 84 5.02 10.47 9.33
C LYS A 84 5.59 11.43 10.39
N LEU A 85 5.52 12.74 10.13
CA LEU A 85 5.96 13.77 11.07
C LEU A 85 5.03 13.85 12.29
N LEU A 86 3.71 13.81 12.08
CA LEU A 86 2.70 13.74 13.14
C LEU A 86 2.93 12.52 14.03
N GLY A 87 3.16 11.34 13.43
CA GLY A 87 3.51 10.13 14.18
C GLY A 87 4.71 10.33 15.10
N ARG A 88 5.82 10.87 14.56
CA ARG A 88 7.03 11.16 15.36
C ARG A 88 6.83 12.21 16.44
N ALA A 89 6.07 13.27 16.14
CA ALA A 89 5.77 14.32 17.12
C ALA A 89 4.93 13.77 18.27
N LEU A 90 3.98 12.89 17.96
CA LEU A 90 3.16 12.20 18.93
C LEU A 90 3.96 11.17 19.75
N ASP A 91 4.90 10.43 19.16
CA ASP A 91 5.81 9.53 19.89
C ASP A 91 6.63 10.26 20.97
N GLY A 92 6.98 11.52 20.74
CA GLY A 92 7.72 12.36 21.69
C GLY A 92 6.95 12.75 22.96
N HIS A 93 5.62 12.57 22.99
CA HIS A 93 4.75 12.98 24.11
C HIS A 93 4.34 11.82 25.06
N GLY A 94 4.98 10.65 24.93
CA GLY A 94 4.76 9.47 25.78
C GLY A 94 4.02 8.33 25.07
N ALA A 95 3.98 7.15 25.70
CA ALA A 95 3.54 5.90 25.06
C ALA A 95 2.06 5.90 24.59
N ILE A 96 1.21 6.76 25.15
CA ILE A 96 -0.22 6.87 24.80
C ILE A 96 -0.43 7.61 23.46
N SER A 97 0.44 8.57 23.13
CA SER A 97 0.31 9.38 21.91
C SER A 97 0.90 8.71 20.67
N GLY A 98 1.90 7.84 20.79
CA GLY A 98 2.39 7.04 19.65
C GLY A 98 1.32 6.13 19.04
N GLY A 99 0.44 5.58 19.89
CA GLY A 99 -0.73 4.82 19.45
C GLY A 99 -1.74 5.66 18.66
N LEU A 100 -1.88 6.95 18.98
CA LEU A 100 -2.77 7.88 18.27
C LEU A 100 -2.25 8.18 16.86
N GLY A 101 -0.93 8.31 16.68
CA GLY A 101 -0.32 8.54 15.37
C GLY A 101 -0.48 7.34 14.44
N ALA A 102 -0.24 6.14 14.97
CA ALA A 102 -0.50 4.89 14.24
C ALA A 102 -1.99 4.70 13.94
N PHE A 103 -2.88 5.03 14.88
CA PHE A 103 -4.33 4.96 14.69
C PHE A 103 -4.81 5.90 13.58
N LEU A 104 -4.43 7.17 13.62
CA LEU A 104 -4.76 8.13 12.57
C LEU A 104 -4.20 7.72 11.21
N TYR A 105 -2.97 7.19 11.18
CA TYR A 105 -2.38 6.67 9.95
C TYR A 105 -3.17 5.50 9.37
N LEU A 106 -3.57 4.53 10.20
CA LEU A 106 -4.36 3.37 9.77
C LEU A 106 -5.77 3.78 9.34
N GLU A 107 -6.43 4.68 10.05
CA GLU A 107 -7.75 5.20 9.69
C GLU A 107 -7.73 5.99 8.39
N VAL A 108 -6.71 6.82 8.14
CA VAL A 108 -6.57 7.55 6.87
C VAL A 108 -6.33 6.58 5.72
N LEU A 109 -5.54 5.54 5.95
CA LEU A 109 -5.26 4.50 4.95
C LEU A 109 -6.52 3.67 4.65
N ASP A 110 -7.30 3.29 5.67
CA ASP A 110 -8.58 2.58 5.52
C ASP A 110 -9.65 3.45 4.87
N ALA A 111 -9.71 4.75 5.21
CA ALA A 111 -10.61 5.72 4.59
C ALA A 111 -10.27 5.94 3.11
N SER A 112 -8.98 6.00 2.77
CA SER A 112 -8.53 6.17 1.38
C SER A 112 -8.85 4.93 0.53
N PHE A 113 -8.65 3.73 1.09
CA PHE A 113 -8.96 2.47 0.41
C PHE A 113 -10.47 2.21 0.28
N SER A 114 -11.27 2.56 1.28
CA SER A 114 -12.73 2.47 1.18
C SER A 114 -13.32 3.49 0.19
N PHE A 115 -12.71 4.67 0.06
CA PHE A 115 -13.14 5.69 -0.90
C PHE A 115 -12.86 5.28 -2.36
N ASP A 116 -11.70 4.69 -2.64
CA ASP A 116 -11.36 4.17 -3.98
C ASP A 116 -12.33 3.06 -4.42
N GLY A 117 -12.75 2.19 -3.48
CA GLY A 117 -13.74 1.14 -3.73
C GLY A 117 -15.14 1.66 -4.11
N VAL A 118 -15.57 2.79 -3.55
CA VAL A 118 -16.83 3.44 -3.93
C VAL A 118 -16.73 4.06 -5.32
N ILE A 119 -15.60 4.70 -5.65
CA ILE A 119 -15.37 5.30 -6.98
C ILE A 119 -15.34 4.22 -8.06
N GLY A 120 -14.66 3.09 -7.83
CA GLY A 120 -14.68 1.95 -8.76
C GLY A 120 -16.09 1.35 -8.94
N ALA A 121 -16.88 1.29 -7.86
CA ALA A 121 -18.27 0.84 -7.96
C ALA A 121 -19.13 1.77 -8.83
N PHE A 122 -18.91 3.09 -8.76
CA PHE A 122 -19.55 4.08 -9.64
C PHE A 122 -19.14 3.96 -11.10
N ALA A 123 -17.97 3.39 -11.41
CA ALA A 123 -17.56 3.11 -12.79
C ALA A 123 -18.38 1.96 -13.42
N MET A 124 -18.96 1.08 -12.61
CA MET A 124 -19.77 -0.06 -13.06
C MET A 124 -21.27 0.23 -13.08
N THR A 125 -21.79 1.04 -12.15
CA THR A 125 -23.21 1.38 -12.06
C THR A 125 -23.42 2.73 -11.38
N GLU A 126 -24.46 3.45 -11.77
CA GLU A 126 -24.85 4.72 -11.12
C GLU A 126 -25.92 4.52 -10.03
N ASP A 127 -26.43 3.29 -9.87
CA ASP A 127 -27.43 2.97 -8.85
C ASP A 127 -26.79 2.87 -7.46
N ILE A 128 -26.98 3.95 -6.69
CA ILE A 128 -26.49 4.09 -5.32
C ILE A 128 -26.95 2.93 -4.41
N PHE A 129 -28.15 2.36 -4.64
CA PHE A 129 -28.64 1.26 -3.82
C PHE A 129 -27.88 -0.04 -4.09
N LEU A 130 -27.56 -0.33 -5.36
CA LEU A 130 -26.75 -1.49 -5.72
C LEU A 130 -25.32 -1.37 -5.17
N ILE A 131 -24.71 -0.18 -5.27
CA ILE A 131 -23.39 0.11 -4.69
C ILE A 131 -23.41 -0.09 -3.18
N ALA A 132 -24.39 0.49 -2.48
CA ALA A 132 -24.51 0.41 -1.03
C ALA A 132 -24.71 -1.03 -0.54
N ILE A 133 -25.54 -1.82 -1.22
CA ILE A 133 -25.75 -3.23 -0.89
C ILE A 133 -24.47 -4.03 -1.13
N GLY A 134 -23.81 -3.85 -2.27
CA GLY A 134 -22.57 -4.55 -2.62
C GLY A 134 -21.43 -4.28 -1.63
N LEU A 135 -21.16 -3.00 -1.35
CA LEU A 135 -20.16 -2.59 -0.37
C LEU A 135 -20.55 -3.02 1.04
N GLY A 136 -21.82 -2.93 1.42
CA GLY A 136 -22.31 -3.36 2.73
C GLY A 136 -22.12 -4.86 2.98
N ILE A 137 -22.43 -5.70 1.98
CA ILE A 137 -22.19 -7.14 2.05
C ILE A 137 -20.68 -7.43 2.10
N GLY A 138 -19.89 -6.78 1.24
CA GLY A 138 -18.43 -6.94 1.20
C GLY A 138 -17.78 -6.57 2.53
N ALA A 139 -18.14 -5.42 3.11
CA ALA A 139 -17.63 -4.96 4.40
C ALA A 139 -17.99 -5.92 5.53
N MET A 140 -19.23 -6.43 5.58
CA MET A 140 -19.65 -7.43 6.58
C MET A 140 -18.92 -8.77 6.41
N PHE A 141 -18.68 -9.22 5.17
CA PHE A 141 -17.93 -10.44 4.90
C PHE A 141 -16.47 -10.33 5.37
N VAL A 142 -15.77 -9.25 4.99
CA VAL A 142 -14.37 -9.02 5.40
C VAL A 142 -14.28 -8.88 6.92
N ARG A 143 -15.20 -8.13 7.54
CA ARG A 143 -15.28 -8.00 9.00
C ARG A 143 -15.46 -9.34 9.70
N THR A 144 -16.34 -10.19 9.18
CA THR A 144 -16.59 -11.51 9.79
C THR A 144 -15.35 -12.41 9.65
N MET A 145 -14.65 -12.35 8.51
CA MET A 145 -13.39 -13.05 8.33
C MET A 145 -12.30 -12.58 9.29
N THR A 146 -12.11 -11.27 9.46
CA THR A 146 -11.05 -10.76 10.34
C THR A 146 -11.32 -11.13 11.80
N VAL A 147 -12.56 -10.99 12.27
CA VAL A 147 -12.95 -11.43 13.63
C VAL A 147 -12.69 -12.93 13.81
N MET A 148 -13.11 -13.78 12.86
CA MET A 148 -12.86 -15.23 12.91
C MET A 148 -11.36 -15.58 12.95
N LEU A 149 -10.53 -14.88 12.17
CA LEU A 149 -9.09 -15.14 12.11
C LEU A 149 -8.36 -14.71 13.39
N VAL A 150 -8.82 -13.62 14.03
CA VAL A 150 -8.36 -13.14 15.33
C VAL A 150 -8.72 -14.14 16.42
N ASP A 151 -9.98 -14.58 16.47
CA ASP A 151 -10.47 -15.53 17.47
C ASP A 151 -9.75 -16.89 17.40
N ARG A 152 -9.33 -17.31 16.19
CA ARG A 152 -8.57 -18.55 15.98
C ARG A 152 -7.07 -18.42 16.20
N GLY A 153 -6.54 -17.23 16.48
CA GLY A 153 -5.10 -17.00 16.69
C GLY A 153 -4.22 -17.25 15.45
N THR A 154 -4.81 -17.47 14.28
CA THR A 154 -4.10 -17.89 13.05
C THR A 154 -3.25 -16.81 12.39
N LEU A 155 -3.44 -15.53 12.76
CA LEU A 155 -2.71 -14.40 12.16
C LEU A 155 -1.21 -14.41 12.47
N ALA A 156 -0.81 -14.92 13.64
CA ALA A 156 0.60 -14.94 14.07
C ALA A 156 1.44 -16.05 13.39
N GLU A 157 0.79 -16.98 12.68
CA GLU A 157 1.45 -18.14 12.07
C GLU A 157 2.01 -17.84 10.66
N PHE A 158 1.61 -16.71 10.04
CA PHE A 158 1.95 -16.41 8.65
C PHE A 158 3.15 -15.48 8.47
N ARG A 159 4.36 -16.03 8.62
CA ARG A 159 5.65 -15.31 8.55
C ARG A 159 5.89 -14.50 7.25
N TYR A 160 5.33 -14.92 6.10
CA TYR A 160 5.57 -14.23 4.81
C TYR A 160 4.43 -13.30 4.38
N LEU A 161 3.34 -13.24 5.13
CA LEU A 161 2.15 -12.48 4.75
C LEU A 161 2.40 -10.98 4.75
N GLU A 162 3.17 -10.51 5.74
CA GLU A 162 3.56 -9.10 5.85
C GLU A 162 4.33 -8.63 4.62
N HIS A 163 5.30 -9.42 4.16
CA HIS A 163 6.05 -9.11 2.95
C HIS A 163 5.15 -9.08 1.71
N GLY A 164 4.28 -10.08 1.55
CA GLY A 164 3.31 -10.13 0.45
C GLY A 164 2.42 -8.89 0.37
N ALA A 165 1.98 -8.38 1.52
CA ALA A 165 1.19 -7.15 1.59
C ALA A 165 1.98 -5.92 1.09
N PHE A 166 3.23 -5.74 1.52
CA PHE A 166 4.04 -4.61 1.06
C PHE A 166 4.45 -4.70 -0.41
N TYR A 167 4.71 -5.90 -0.95
CA TYR A 167 4.88 -6.09 -2.40
C TYR A 167 3.61 -5.75 -3.18
N SER A 168 2.44 -6.04 -2.61
CA SER A 168 1.15 -5.71 -3.24
C SER A 168 0.90 -4.20 -3.24
N ILE A 169 1.21 -3.51 -2.14
CA ILE A 169 1.15 -2.03 -2.06
C ILE A 169 2.12 -1.40 -3.07
N LEU A 170 3.34 -1.94 -3.20
CA LEU A 170 4.30 -1.47 -4.20
C LEU A 170 3.77 -1.66 -5.62
N ALA A 171 3.27 -2.86 -5.94
CA ALA A 171 2.69 -3.15 -7.25
C ALA A 171 1.51 -2.23 -7.56
N LEU A 172 0.61 -2.01 -6.59
CA LEU A 172 -0.52 -1.10 -6.72
C LEU A 172 -0.06 0.34 -7.00
N SER A 173 0.96 0.81 -6.29
CA SER A 173 1.51 2.16 -6.52
C SER A 173 2.05 2.34 -7.95
N VAL A 174 2.73 1.32 -8.49
CA VAL A 174 3.21 1.32 -9.88
C VAL A 174 2.04 1.30 -10.85
N ILE A 175 1.02 0.47 -10.60
CA ILE A 175 -0.17 0.40 -11.44
C ILE A 175 -0.88 1.75 -11.47
N MET A 176 -1.03 2.44 -10.33
CA MET A 176 -1.62 3.78 -10.28
C MET A 176 -0.83 4.81 -11.11
N PHE A 177 0.51 4.74 -11.12
CA PHE A 177 1.31 5.58 -12.02
C PHE A 177 1.14 5.20 -13.49
N VAL A 178 1.06 3.91 -13.82
CA VAL A 178 0.84 3.47 -15.22
C VAL A 178 -0.56 3.82 -15.70
N GLN A 179 -1.55 3.81 -14.80
CA GLN A 179 -2.94 4.16 -15.07
C GLN A 179 -3.10 5.61 -15.54
N THR A 180 -2.10 6.48 -15.31
CA THR A 180 -2.12 7.85 -15.85
C THR A 180 -1.85 7.93 -17.34
N GLN A 181 -1.32 6.86 -17.94
CA GLN A 181 -0.99 6.77 -19.36
C GLN A 181 -1.85 5.75 -20.10
N VAL A 182 -2.23 4.65 -19.45
CA VAL A 182 -2.99 3.56 -20.05
C VAL A 182 -4.14 3.18 -19.14
N GLU A 183 -5.36 3.08 -19.68
CA GLU A 183 -6.49 2.56 -18.93
C GLU A 183 -6.27 1.07 -18.60
N ILE A 184 -5.98 0.80 -17.33
CA ILE A 184 -5.86 -0.57 -16.81
C ILE A 184 -7.22 -0.97 -16.23
N SER A 185 -7.73 -2.12 -16.64
CA SER A 185 -8.94 -2.70 -16.06
C SER A 185 -8.72 -3.03 -14.58
N GLU A 186 -9.66 -2.62 -13.74
CA GLU A 186 -9.65 -2.90 -12.30
C GLU A 186 -9.51 -4.39 -11.98
N LEU A 187 -10.03 -5.27 -12.86
CA LEU A 187 -9.89 -6.72 -12.74
C LEU A 187 -8.42 -7.15 -12.78
N VAL A 188 -7.60 -6.54 -13.64
CA VAL A 188 -6.17 -6.84 -13.76
C VAL A 188 -5.42 -6.34 -12.54
N THR A 189 -5.71 -5.11 -12.11
CA THR A 189 -5.13 -4.52 -10.90
C THR A 189 -5.43 -5.37 -9.67
N GLY A 190 -6.70 -5.75 -9.48
CA GLY A 190 -7.14 -6.61 -8.40
C GLY A 190 -6.53 -8.01 -8.47
N ALA A 191 -6.44 -8.62 -9.66
CA ALA A 191 -5.84 -9.93 -9.84
C ALA A 191 -4.34 -9.95 -9.47
N ILE A 192 -3.60 -8.90 -9.79
CA ILE A 192 -2.18 -8.78 -9.40
C ILE A 192 -2.05 -8.73 -7.87
N GLY A 193 -2.86 -7.90 -7.20
CA GLY A 193 -2.85 -7.79 -5.75
C GLY A 193 -3.24 -9.10 -5.06
N VAL A 194 -4.35 -9.71 -5.47
CA VAL A 194 -4.81 -11.01 -4.95
C VAL A 194 -3.78 -12.11 -5.23
N GLY A 195 -3.15 -12.08 -6.41
CA GLY A 195 -2.10 -13.03 -6.78
C GLY A 195 -0.87 -12.94 -5.86
N LEU A 196 -0.40 -11.74 -5.56
CA LEU A 196 0.74 -11.51 -4.67
C LEU A 196 0.43 -11.91 -3.22
N ILE A 197 -0.72 -11.49 -2.69
CA ILE A 197 -1.16 -11.89 -1.34
C ILE A 197 -1.35 -13.40 -1.27
N GLY A 198 -2.04 -13.99 -2.26
CA GLY A 198 -2.27 -15.44 -2.35
C GLY A 198 -0.99 -16.25 -2.45
N ALA A 199 -0.01 -15.79 -3.23
CA ALA A 199 1.31 -16.42 -3.32
C ALA A 199 2.05 -16.37 -1.98
N SER A 200 1.97 -15.25 -1.27
CA SER A 200 2.59 -15.10 0.07
C SER A 200 1.94 -16.02 1.12
N LEU A 201 0.60 -16.13 1.08
CA LEU A 201 -0.16 -17.07 1.92
C LEU A 201 0.24 -18.52 1.61
N TRP A 202 0.29 -18.89 0.32
CA TRP A 202 0.65 -20.24 -0.08
C TRP A 202 2.08 -20.61 0.32
N ALA A 203 3.03 -19.69 0.14
CA ALA A 203 4.41 -19.86 0.59
C ALA A 203 4.47 -20.05 2.11
N SER A 204 3.69 -19.27 2.87
CA SER A 204 3.64 -19.37 4.32
C SER A 204 3.00 -20.67 4.82
N ILE A 205 1.91 -21.13 4.20
CA ILE A 205 1.27 -22.42 4.52
C ILE A 205 2.23 -23.58 4.21
N ARG A 206 2.92 -23.53 3.07
CA ARG A 206 3.89 -24.57 2.68
C ARG A 206 5.08 -24.65 3.65
N TYR A 207 5.56 -23.51 4.13
CA TYR A 207 6.62 -23.45 5.13
C TYR A 207 6.16 -24.04 6.47
N ASN A 208 4.98 -23.64 6.93
CA ASN A 208 4.46 -24.10 8.22
C ASN A 208 4.17 -25.62 8.23
N ARG A 209 3.68 -26.16 7.11
CA ARG A 209 3.52 -27.62 6.90
C ARG A 209 4.82 -28.41 6.88
N ARG A 210 5.94 -27.80 6.50
CA ARG A 210 7.26 -28.46 6.50
C ARG A 210 7.88 -28.46 7.89
N MET A 211 7.67 -27.39 8.66
CA MET A 211 8.15 -27.32 10.04
C MET A 211 7.35 -28.19 11.00
N SER A 212 6.04 -28.37 10.79
CA SER A 212 5.21 -29.29 11.59
C SER A 212 5.41 -30.78 11.26
N ALA A 213 6.20 -31.10 10.24
CA ALA A 213 6.56 -32.47 9.85
C ALA A 213 7.99 -32.87 10.30
N THR A 214 8.67 -32.03 11.11
CA THR A 214 9.96 -32.31 11.74
C THR A 214 9.79 -32.31 13.25
#